data_AF-A0A2R6Q582-F1
#
_entry.id   AF-A0A2R6Q582-F1
#
_cell.length_a   1.000
_cell.length_b   1.000
_cell.length_c   1.000
_cell.angle_alpha   90.00
_cell.angle_beta   90.00
_cell.angle_gamma   90.00
#
_symmetry.space_group_name_H-M   'P 1'
#
loop_
_entity.id
_entity.type
_entity.pdbx_description
1 polymer ?
#
loop_
_entity_poly.entity_id
_entity_poly.type
_entity_poly.pdbx_seq_one_letter_code
_entity_poly.pdbx_strand_id
1 'polypeptide(L)'
;MANPLFVLLLSSSLLFLSPLAYSNPNHSTSPPPSAAHAELNKYGFPAGLLPINVVGYAVNETSSDFFVSLDDPCKVTLPPDNYLAAYSSRITGKIVAGRITQLDGIRVRAFFQWWPITGIKSNGDYLFFDIGMITTKYPSKDFDESPQCLGKRFDS
;
A
#
# COMPACT_ATOMS: atom_id res chain seq x y z
N MET A 1 53.83 34.75 5.25
CA MET A 1 53.97 34.52 6.70
C MET A 1 52.56 34.41 7.25
N ALA A 2 52.08 33.19 7.48
CA ALA A 2 50.75 32.94 8.06
C ALA A 2 50.94 31.98 9.24
N ASN A 3 50.39 32.39 10.39
CA ASN A 3 50.61 31.77 11.68
C ASN A 3 49.86 30.43 11.80
N PRO A 4 50.41 29.46 12.56
CA PRO A 4 49.86 28.13 12.75
C PRO A 4 48.91 28.07 13.96
N LEU A 5 48.38 26.88 14.20
CA LEU A 5 47.63 26.44 15.40
C LEU A 5 46.14 26.76 15.36
N PHE A 6 45.32 25.73 15.14
CA PHE A 6 44.48 25.11 16.19
C PHE A 6 43.32 24.33 15.56
N VAL A 7 43.50 23.07 15.14
CA VAL A 7 42.37 22.12 15.10
C VAL A 7 42.88 20.71 15.42
N LEU A 8 42.94 20.45 16.72
CA LEU A 8 42.47 19.24 17.41
C LEU A 8 42.64 17.88 16.71
N LEU A 9 43.55 17.11 17.29
CA LEU A 9 43.75 15.66 17.19
C LEU A 9 42.46 14.89 16.88
N LEU A 10 42.45 14.22 15.72
CA LEU A 10 41.47 13.19 15.38
C LEU A 10 41.61 12.02 16.37
N SER A 11 40.76 11.98 17.39
CA SER A 11 40.47 10.74 18.11
C SER A 11 39.59 9.88 17.21
N SER A 12 40.23 9.12 16.32
CA SER A 12 39.59 8.06 15.57
C SER A 12 39.18 6.95 16.54
N SER A 13 38.02 7.14 17.18
CA SER A 13 37.35 6.07 17.91
C SER A 13 36.89 5.05 16.88
N LEU A 14 37.58 3.91 16.84
CA LEU A 14 37.19 2.70 16.13
C LEU A 14 35.81 2.27 16.65
N LEU A 15 34.75 2.76 16.01
CA LEU A 15 33.39 2.26 16.24
C LEU A 15 33.32 0.87 15.61
N PHE A 16 33.29 -0.12 16.50
CA PHE A 16 32.96 -1.52 16.29
C PHE A 16 32.02 -1.73 15.11
N LEU A 17 32.51 -2.40 14.04
CA LEU A 17 31.62 -3.07 13.08
C LEU A 17 31.02 -4.28 13.80
N SER A 18 29.93 -4.07 14.53
CA SER A 18 29.01 -5.16 14.84
C SER A 18 28.33 -5.57 13.52
N PRO A 19 28.42 -6.83 13.08
CA PRO A 19 27.58 -7.28 11.98
C PRO A 19 26.15 -7.22 12.49
N LEU A 20 25.36 -6.28 11.97
CA LEU A 20 23.91 -6.43 12.00
C LEU A 20 23.63 -7.69 11.20
N ALA A 21 23.41 -8.80 11.91
CA ALA A 21 22.69 -9.92 11.38
C ALA A 21 21.34 -9.35 10.91
N TYR A 22 21.22 -9.07 9.62
CA TYR A 22 19.97 -8.78 8.97
C TYR A 22 19.16 -10.08 9.03
N SER A 23 18.51 -10.29 10.18
CA SER A 23 17.42 -11.25 10.29
C SER A 23 16.31 -10.71 9.39
N ASN A 24 16.33 -11.13 8.13
CA ASN A 24 15.23 -10.86 7.21
C ASN A 24 13.97 -11.46 7.86
N PRO A 25 13.02 -10.65 8.35
CA PRO A 25 11.91 -11.16 9.09
C PRO A 25 10.99 -11.89 8.12
N ASN A 26 10.82 -13.18 8.38
CA ASN A 26 9.59 -13.93 8.20
C ASN A 26 8.88 -13.69 6.85
N HIS A 27 9.10 -14.59 5.90
CA HIS A 27 8.14 -14.87 4.84
C HIS A 27 6.81 -15.25 5.51
N SER A 28 6.01 -14.23 5.80
CA SER A 28 4.70 -14.36 6.40
C SER A 28 3.84 -14.90 5.28
N THR A 29 3.65 -16.22 5.27
CA THR A 29 2.65 -16.87 4.43
C THR A 29 1.38 -16.05 4.53
N SER A 30 1.02 -15.40 3.43
CA SER A 30 -0.20 -14.60 3.34
C SER A 30 -1.35 -15.51 3.78
N PRO A 31 -2.21 -15.07 4.71
CA PRO A 31 -3.43 -15.83 4.99
C PRO A 31 -4.18 -16.01 3.66
N PRO A 32 -4.86 -17.15 3.46
CA PRO A 32 -5.56 -17.43 2.23
C PRO A 32 -6.46 -16.24 1.85
N PRO A 33 -6.54 -15.89 0.55
CA PRO A 33 -7.24 -14.70 0.09
C PRO A 33 -8.66 -14.69 0.67
N SER A 34 -8.99 -13.62 1.42
CA SER A 34 -10.32 -13.50 1.99
C SER A 34 -11.36 -13.44 0.87
N ALA A 35 -12.63 -13.73 1.18
CA ALA A 35 -13.70 -13.71 0.18
C ALA A 35 -13.80 -12.35 -0.56
N ALA A 36 -13.37 -11.24 0.06
CA ALA A 36 -13.26 -9.94 -0.60
C ALA A 36 -12.19 -9.88 -1.71
N HIS A 37 -11.05 -10.55 -1.50
CA HIS A 37 -9.98 -10.65 -2.50
C HIS A 37 -10.43 -11.49 -3.70
N ALA A 38 -11.13 -12.59 -3.43
CA ALA A 38 -11.74 -13.41 -4.47
C ALA A 38 -12.83 -12.64 -5.24
N GLU A 39 -13.57 -11.77 -4.57
CA GLU A 39 -14.59 -10.93 -5.20
C GLU A 39 -13.96 -9.93 -6.17
N LEU A 40 -12.84 -9.29 -5.82
CA LEU A 40 -12.12 -8.39 -6.73
C LEU A 40 -11.72 -9.08 -8.04
N ASN A 41 -11.25 -10.32 -7.95
CA ASN A 41 -10.86 -11.10 -9.12
C ASN A 41 -12.03 -11.30 -10.10
N LYS A 42 -13.27 -11.45 -9.61
CA LYS A 42 -14.47 -11.55 -10.48
C LYS A 42 -14.72 -10.30 -11.31
N TYR A 43 -14.29 -9.14 -10.81
CA TYR A 43 -14.40 -7.86 -11.50
C TYR A 43 -13.14 -7.52 -12.33
N GLY A 44 -12.17 -8.43 -12.44
CA GLY A 44 -10.95 -8.24 -13.24
C GLY A 44 -9.86 -7.43 -12.54
N PHE A 45 -9.89 -7.38 -11.21
CA PHE A 45 -8.87 -6.74 -10.40
C PHE A 45 -8.04 -7.77 -9.64
N PRO A 46 -6.72 -7.58 -9.51
CA PRO A 46 -5.90 -8.51 -8.75
C PRO A 46 -6.14 -8.34 -7.25
N ALA A 47 -5.96 -9.44 -6.51
CA ALA A 47 -6.22 -9.51 -5.07
C ALA A 47 -5.43 -8.46 -4.27
N GLY A 48 -4.19 -8.17 -4.68
CA GLY A 48 -3.28 -7.30 -3.93
C GLY A 48 -3.58 -5.81 -3.95
N LEU A 49 -4.71 -5.41 -4.53
CA LEU A 49 -5.26 -4.06 -4.30
C LEU A 49 -5.76 -3.85 -2.87
N LEU A 50 -6.08 -4.93 -2.16
CA LEU A 50 -6.52 -4.88 -0.77
C LEU A 50 -5.44 -5.42 0.17
N PRO A 51 -5.29 -4.79 1.35
CA PRO A 51 -4.41 -5.31 2.38
C PRO A 51 -4.99 -6.60 2.99
N ILE A 52 -4.14 -7.39 3.63
CA ILE A 52 -4.56 -8.67 4.23
C ILE A 52 -5.58 -8.54 5.38
N ASN A 53 -5.72 -7.36 6.00
CA ASN A 53 -6.53 -7.13 7.22
C ASN A 53 -8.01 -6.83 6.93
N VAL A 54 -8.55 -7.38 5.84
CA VAL A 54 -9.97 -7.25 5.47
C VAL A 54 -10.82 -8.17 6.36
N VAL A 55 -11.79 -7.59 7.07
CA VAL A 55 -12.71 -8.30 7.97
C VAL A 55 -14.11 -8.44 7.39
N GLY A 56 -14.47 -7.65 6.37
CA GLY A 56 -15.78 -7.74 5.75
C GLY A 56 -15.85 -7.03 4.40
N TYR A 57 -16.84 -7.41 3.59
CA TYR A 57 -17.13 -6.77 2.32
C TYR A 57 -18.60 -6.96 1.96
N ALA A 58 -19.12 -6.10 1.10
CA ALA A 58 -20.34 -6.37 0.36
C ALA A 58 -20.31 -5.64 -0.99
N VAL A 59 -20.97 -6.23 -1.98
CA VAL A 59 -21.20 -5.63 -3.28
C VAL A 59 -22.68 -5.70 -3.56
N ASN A 60 -23.27 -4.58 -3.96
CA ASN A 60 -24.64 -4.49 -4.42
C ASN A 60 -24.63 -4.60 -5.95
N GLU A 61 -25.07 -5.73 -6.48
CA GLU A 61 -25.09 -5.99 -7.93
C GLU A 61 -26.03 -5.04 -8.70
N THR A 62 -27.06 -4.49 -8.04
CA THR A 62 -28.03 -3.58 -8.67
C THR A 62 -27.51 -2.15 -8.78
N SER A 63 -26.93 -1.61 -7.70
CA SER A 63 -26.42 -0.23 -7.67
C SER A 63 -24.93 -0.11 -8.00
N SER A 64 -24.25 -1.25 -8.12
CA SER A 64 -22.80 -1.40 -8.24
C SER A 64 -22.01 -0.86 -7.05
N ASP A 65 -22.68 -0.49 -5.95
CA ASP A 65 -22.01 0.01 -4.75
C ASP A 65 -21.29 -1.12 -4.04
N PHE A 66 -20.06 -0.88 -3.60
CA PHE A 66 -19.34 -1.80 -2.74
C PHE A 66 -18.81 -1.10 -1.51
N PHE A 67 -18.59 -1.90 -0.47
CA PHE A 67 -17.73 -1.51 0.64
C PHE A 67 -16.82 -2.65 1.04
N VAL A 68 -15.67 -2.28 1.56
CA VAL A 68 -14.72 -3.17 2.24
C VAL A 68 -14.46 -2.60 3.62
N SER A 69 -14.50 -3.46 4.62
CA SER A 69 -14.16 -3.13 6.00
C SER A 69 -12.83 -3.79 6.36
N LEU A 70 -11.90 -2.98 6.82
CA LEU A 70 -10.64 -3.42 7.44
C LEU A 70 -10.83 -3.45 8.95
N ASP A 71 -10.04 -4.30 9.62
CA ASP A 71 -10.02 -4.38 11.09
C ASP A 71 -9.63 -3.03 11.72
N ASP A 72 -8.58 -2.42 11.17
CA ASP A 72 -8.06 -1.11 11.54
C ASP A 72 -7.59 -0.36 10.29
N PRO A 73 -7.51 0.99 10.33
CA PRO A 73 -6.84 1.77 9.31
C PRO A 73 -5.42 1.28 9.08
N CYS A 74 -5.03 1.16 7.82
CA CYS A 74 -3.83 0.47 7.44
C CYS A 74 -2.93 1.35 6.56
N LYS A 75 -1.62 1.26 6.72
CA LYS A 75 -0.67 1.83 5.77
C LYS A 75 0.06 0.71 5.05
N VAL A 76 0.26 0.86 3.76
CA VAL A 76 0.98 -0.10 2.93
C VAL A 76 1.92 0.65 2.00
N THR A 77 2.98 -0.03 1.59
CA THR A 77 3.86 0.46 0.54
C THR A 77 3.44 -0.20 -0.76
N LEU A 78 2.99 0.60 -1.73
CA LEU A 78 2.58 0.09 -3.03
C LEU A 78 3.81 -0.12 -3.93
N PRO A 79 3.99 -1.31 -4.52
CA PRO A 79 4.97 -1.53 -5.58
C PRO A 79 4.54 -0.83 -6.88
N PRO A 80 5.47 -0.56 -7.82
CA PRO A 80 6.92 -0.73 -7.73
C PRO A 80 7.66 0.47 -7.10
N ASP A 81 7.05 1.65 -7.07
CA ASP A 81 7.71 2.92 -6.71
C ASP A 81 7.80 3.18 -5.20
N ASN A 82 7.35 2.22 -4.37
CA ASN A 82 7.28 2.32 -2.92
C ASN A 82 6.48 3.52 -2.41
N TYR A 83 5.37 3.84 -3.07
CA TYR A 83 4.47 4.89 -2.59
C TYR A 83 3.76 4.47 -1.31
N LEU A 84 3.75 5.35 -0.31
CA LEU A 84 3.00 5.11 0.92
C LEU A 84 1.51 5.35 0.67
N ALA A 85 0.72 4.29 0.74
CA ALA A 85 -0.74 4.35 0.68
C ALA A 85 -1.34 4.15 2.08
N ALA A 86 -2.34 4.96 2.41
CA ALA A 86 -3.14 4.86 3.61
C ALA A 86 -4.55 4.43 3.23
N TYR A 87 -4.98 3.33 3.82
CA TYR A 87 -6.31 2.74 3.73
C TYR A 87 -7.07 3.07 5.02
N SER A 88 -8.29 3.55 4.85
CA SER A 88 -9.23 3.79 5.94
C SER A 88 -9.86 2.47 6.37
N SER A 89 -10.40 2.41 7.59
CA SER A 89 -11.11 1.22 8.07
C SER A 89 -12.31 0.84 7.20
N ARG A 90 -12.92 1.82 6.52
CA ARG A 90 -13.98 1.60 5.55
C ARG A 90 -13.57 2.18 4.20
N ILE A 91 -13.64 1.34 3.17
CA ILE A 91 -13.39 1.69 1.78
C ILE A 91 -14.72 1.54 1.05
N THR A 92 -15.08 2.51 0.21
CA THR A 92 -16.34 2.50 -0.53
C THR A 92 -16.13 2.92 -1.97
N GLY A 93 -17.06 2.53 -2.84
CA GLY A 93 -17.12 3.06 -4.19
C GLY A 93 -18.13 2.30 -5.03
N LYS A 94 -18.00 2.44 -6.34
CA LYS A 94 -18.75 1.68 -7.34
C LYS A 94 -17.83 0.77 -8.12
N ILE A 95 -18.14 -0.52 -8.18
CA ILE A 95 -17.36 -1.54 -8.88
C ILE A 95 -18.16 -2.15 -10.03
N VAL A 96 -17.55 -2.19 -11.21
CA VAL A 96 -18.01 -2.91 -12.39
C VAL A 96 -16.82 -3.63 -13.02
N ALA A 97 -17.06 -4.50 -14.00
CA ALA A 97 -16.00 -5.23 -14.68
C ALA A 97 -14.92 -4.27 -15.22
N GLY A 98 -13.69 -4.44 -14.75
CA GLY A 98 -12.52 -3.65 -15.13
C GLY A 98 -12.51 -2.21 -14.64
N ARG A 99 -13.47 -1.77 -13.80
CA ARG A 99 -13.52 -0.36 -13.36
C ARG A 99 -14.12 -0.16 -11.96
N ILE A 100 -13.39 0.58 -11.15
CA ILE A 100 -13.79 1.13 -9.85
C ILE A 100 -13.87 2.66 -9.98
N THR A 101 -14.95 3.24 -9.49
CA THR A 101 -15.18 4.70 -9.47
C THR A 101 -15.75 5.17 -8.15
N GLN A 102 -15.68 6.48 -7.90
CA GLN A 102 -16.14 7.07 -6.63
C GLN A 102 -15.48 6.40 -5.42
N LEU A 103 -14.23 5.98 -5.61
CA LEU A 103 -13.45 5.31 -4.59
C LEU A 103 -13.15 6.31 -3.48
N ASP A 104 -13.48 5.92 -2.26
CA ASP A 104 -13.12 6.64 -1.05
C ASP A 104 -12.51 5.68 -0.04
N GLY A 105 -11.63 6.23 0.80
CA GLY A 105 -10.93 5.48 1.83
C GLY A 105 -9.49 5.11 1.50
N ILE A 106 -8.99 5.36 0.27
CA ILE A 106 -7.59 5.12 -0.11
C ILE A 106 -6.90 6.42 -0.49
N ARG A 107 -5.76 6.72 0.14
CA ARG A 107 -4.95 7.92 -0.15
C ARG A 107 -3.48 7.56 -0.32
N VAL A 108 -2.80 8.18 -1.26
CA VAL A 108 -1.35 8.04 -1.46
C VAL A 108 -0.62 9.31 -1.05
N ARG A 109 0.60 9.17 -0.54
CA ARG A 109 1.43 10.31 -0.13
C ARG A 109 2.32 10.76 -1.28
N ALA A 110 2.20 12.02 -1.69
CA ALA A 110 3.08 12.66 -2.68
C ALA A 110 3.21 14.16 -2.39
N PHE A 111 4.39 14.75 -2.66
CA PHE A 111 4.67 16.17 -2.42
C PHE A 111 4.23 16.68 -1.03
N PHE A 112 4.55 15.90 0.02
CA PHE A 112 4.17 16.17 1.42
C PHE A 112 2.66 16.15 1.73
N GLN A 113 1.80 15.93 0.74
CA GLN A 113 0.34 15.89 0.88
C GLN A 113 -0.21 14.48 0.65
N TRP A 114 -1.40 14.21 1.20
CA TRP A 114 -2.17 12.99 0.91
C TRP A 114 -3.17 13.25 -0.22
N TRP A 115 -3.11 12.42 -1.25
CA TRP A 115 -3.95 12.50 -2.44
C TRP A 115 -4.91 11.32 -2.47
N PRO A 116 -6.22 11.55 -2.68
CA PRO A 116 -7.19 10.48 -2.77
C PRO A 116 -7.05 9.72 -4.09
N ILE A 117 -7.17 8.39 -4.02
CA ILE A 117 -7.42 7.57 -5.20
C ILE A 117 -8.94 7.55 -5.40
N THR A 118 -9.42 8.11 -6.50
CA THR A 118 -10.86 8.27 -6.79
C THR A 118 -11.40 7.19 -7.72
N GLY A 119 -10.52 6.44 -8.38
CA GLY A 119 -10.89 5.35 -9.27
C GLY A 119 -9.71 4.47 -9.66
N ILE A 120 -10.02 3.25 -10.11
CA ILE A 120 -9.04 2.28 -10.60
C ILE A 120 -9.64 1.61 -11.84
N LYS A 121 -8.88 1.52 -12.93
CA LYS A 121 -9.29 0.80 -14.14
C LYS A 121 -8.32 -0.35 -14.38
N SER A 122 -8.83 -1.48 -14.84
CA SER A 122 -8.04 -2.66 -15.19
C SER A 122 -8.33 -3.04 -16.63
N ASN A 123 -7.29 -3.33 -17.40
CA ASN A 123 -7.40 -3.97 -18.71
C ASN A 123 -6.84 -5.40 -18.72
N GLY A 124 -6.61 -5.98 -17.55
CA GLY A 124 -5.93 -7.27 -17.37
C GLY A 124 -4.44 -7.10 -17.14
N ASP A 125 -3.71 -6.52 -18.09
CA ASP A 125 -2.24 -6.39 -18.01
C ASP A 125 -1.78 -5.20 -17.15
N TYR A 126 -2.57 -4.13 -17.13
CA TYR A 126 -2.28 -2.87 -16.47
C TYR A 126 -3.45 -2.36 -15.64
N LEU A 127 -3.08 -1.70 -14.54
CA LEU A 127 -3.95 -0.93 -13.68
C LEU A 127 -3.69 0.56 -13.89
N PHE A 128 -4.77 1.32 -13.96
CA PHE A 128 -4.76 2.77 -14.07
C PHE A 128 -5.40 3.35 -12.83
N PHE A 129 -4.64 4.07 -12.02
CA PHE A 129 -5.11 4.69 -10.79
C PHE A 129 -5.39 6.16 -11.04
N ASP A 130 -6.62 6.59 -10.78
CA ASP A 130 -7.02 7.99 -10.82
C ASP A 130 -6.73 8.62 -9.45
N ILE A 131 -5.71 9.48 -9.38
CA ILE A 131 -5.21 10.11 -8.14
C ILE A 131 -5.45 11.61 -8.25
N GLY A 132 -6.50 12.13 -7.59
CA GLY A 132 -6.94 13.50 -7.80
C GLY A 132 -7.26 13.79 -9.27
N MET A 133 -6.43 14.59 -9.94
CA MET A 133 -6.59 14.99 -11.36
C MET A 133 -5.65 14.25 -12.33
N ILE A 134 -4.82 13.34 -11.82
CA ILE A 134 -3.85 12.59 -12.63
C ILE A 134 -4.23 11.11 -12.72
N THR A 135 -3.76 10.42 -13.76
CA THR A 135 -3.89 8.97 -13.89
C THR A 135 -2.50 8.35 -14.03
N THR A 136 -2.19 7.36 -13.19
CA THR A 136 -0.91 6.64 -13.22
C THR A 136 -1.11 5.20 -13.66
N LYS A 137 -0.17 4.67 -14.46
CA LYS A 137 -0.23 3.30 -14.99
C LYS A 137 0.76 2.40 -14.28
N TYR A 138 0.29 1.24 -13.82
CA TYR A 138 1.12 0.19 -13.23
C TYR A 138 0.79 -1.18 -13.83
N PRO A 139 1.77 -2.11 -13.93
CA PRO A 139 1.51 -3.50 -14.28
C PRO A 139 0.61 -4.19 -13.25
N SER A 140 -0.42 -4.93 -13.69
CA SER A 140 -1.32 -5.63 -12.76
C SER A 140 -0.61 -6.68 -11.91
N LYS A 141 0.40 -7.35 -12.48
CA LYS A 141 1.23 -8.37 -11.82
C LYS A 141 1.92 -7.89 -10.55
N ASP A 142 2.16 -6.58 -10.42
CA ASP A 142 2.80 -6.01 -9.24
C ASP A 142 1.84 -6.01 -8.03
N PHE A 143 0.54 -6.26 -8.27
CA PHE A 143 -0.53 -6.27 -7.29
C PHE A 143 -1.16 -7.66 -7.13
N ASP A 144 -0.47 -8.73 -7.51
CA ASP A 144 -0.99 -10.10 -7.32
C ASP A 144 -1.00 -10.50 -5.84
N GLU A 145 -0.03 -10.01 -5.07
CA GLU A 145 0.11 -10.28 -3.64
C GLU A 145 -0.48 -9.17 -2.77
N SER A 146 -1.32 -9.55 -1.80
CA SER A 146 -1.89 -8.61 -0.82
C SER A 146 -0.83 -8.05 0.12
N PRO A 147 -0.67 -6.71 0.19
CA PRO A 147 0.34 -6.10 1.04
C PRO A 147 0.01 -6.31 2.52
N GLN A 148 1.08 -6.50 3.29
CA GLN A 148 1.03 -6.54 4.74
C GLN A 148 0.79 -5.14 5.29
N CYS A 149 -0.02 -5.06 6.35
CA CYS A 149 -0.27 -3.79 6.99
C CYS A 149 0.94 -3.31 7.80
N LEU A 150 1.48 -2.15 7.43
CA LEU A 150 2.56 -1.46 8.15
C LEU A 150 1.96 -0.74 9.35
N GLY A 151 2.03 -1.40 10.50
CA GLY A 151 1.58 -0.82 11.77
C GLY A 151 0.55 -1.67 12.51
N LYS A 152 0.80 -3.00 12.61
CA LYS A 152 0.11 -3.80 13.63
C LYS A 152 0.20 -3.06 14.97
N ARG A 153 -0.93 -2.91 15.66
CA ARG A 153 -0.91 -2.75 17.11
C ARG A 153 -0.06 -3.90 17.66
N PHE A 154 1.08 -3.57 18.23
CA PHE A 154 1.60 -4.35 19.34
C PHE A 154 0.59 -4.12 20.46
N ASP A 155 -0.43 -4.97 20.52
CA ASP A 155 -1.25 -5.07 21.72
C ASP A 155 -0.38 -5.80 22.75
N SER A 156 -0.09 -5.13 23.87
CA SER A 156 0.61 -5.67 25.04
C SER A 156 -0.14 -5.21 26.28
#